data_AF-A0A8E2QZ30-F1
#
_entry.id   AF-A0A8E2QZ30-F1
#
_cell.length_a   1.000
_cell.length_b   1.000
_cell.length_c   1.000
_cell.angle_alpha   90.00
_cell.angle_beta   90.00
_cell.angle_gamma   90.00
#
_symmetry.space_group_name_H-M   'P 1'
#
loop_
_entity.id
_entity.type
_entity.pdbx_description
1 polymer ?
#
loop_
_entity_poly.entity_id
_entity_poly.type
_entity_poly.pdbx_seq_one_letter_code
_entity_poly.pdbx_strand_id
1 'polypeptide(L)'
;MKIDSDKRIDFEKLRKFDHERTNIFISILFETFFVIIPFLVIWICIGPFWNLSVNEASRFKNYYDNLPAREVILIFITFLTILFVVLLNFISYYLKLQKEDSFTFTLAISLMFFSFIVNDIWIFKVSMSFIWPVRLALMFIFAFFGILIGVFITTFLRNRRFLIEEEDEKFFIENYNKKNLTQQELKRLEKANKFHNDIIEKNNRYELMIMQFDNKYETFVSNKKLKKMNEKEKKLRNKKNKK
;
A
#
# COMPACT_ATOMS: atom_id res chain seq x y z
N MET A 1 -21.75 2.43 -34.88
CA MET A 1 -21.96 2.85 -33.48
C MET A 1 -21.44 4.28 -33.37
N LYS A 2 -22.33 5.28 -33.34
CA LYS A 2 -21.92 6.70 -33.19
C LYS A 2 -21.59 6.92 -31.72
N ILE A 3 -20.36 7.33 -31.43
CA ILE A 3 -19.97 7.76 -30.09
C ILE A 3 -20.52 9.18 -29.93
N ASP A 4 -21.51 9.35 -29.06
CA ASP A 4 -22.04 10.67 -28.70
C ASP A 4 -20.91 11.52 -28.11
N SER A 5 -20.56 12.60 -28.80
CA SER A 5 -19.51 13.55 -28.38
C SER A 5 -19.88 14.39 -27.15
N ASP A 6 -21.12 14.28 -26.66
CA ASP A 6 -21.64 15.05 -25.53
C ASP A 6 -21.51 14.35 -24.17
N LYS A 7 -21.12 13.08 -24.14
CA LYS A 7 -20.64 12.46 -22.89
C LYS A 7 -19.13 12.66 -22.79
N ARG A 8 -18.70 13.89 -22.51
CA ARG A 8 -17.35 14.10 -21.96
C ARG A 8 -17.29 13.30 -20.67
N ILE A 9 -16.61 12.16 -20.75
CA ILE A 9 -16.29 11.33 -19.61
C ILE A 9 -15.54 12.24 -18.63
N ASP A 10 -16.15 12.50 -17.49
CA ASP A 10 -15.64 13.41 -16.47
C ASP A 10 -14.50 12.67 -15.74
N PHE A 11 -13.31 12.65 -16.35
CA PHE A 11 -12.16 11.85 -15.91
C PHE A 11 -11.69 12.19 -14.49
N GLU A 12 -12.00 13.40 -14.00
CA GLU A 12 -11.78 13.78 -12.61
C GLU A 12 -12.64 12.96 -11.63
N LYS A 13 -13.88 12.59 -12.00
CA LYS A 13 -14.74 11.70 -11.21
C LYS A 13 -14.36 10.23 -11.29
N LEU A 14 -13.71 9.82 -12.38
CA LEU A 14 -13.16 8.47 -12.60
C LEU A 14 -11.98 8.13 -11.69
N ARG A 15 -11.30 9.16 -11.17
CA ARG A 15 -10.12 9.07 -10.32
C ARG A 15 -10.45 8.75 -8.84
N LYS A 16 -11.42 7.85 -8.58
CA LYS A 16 -11.83 7.49 -7.20
C LYS A 16 -10.78 6.62 -6.51
N PHE A 17 -10.43 7.06 -5.30
CA PHE A 17 -9.40 6.69 -4.32
C PHE A 17 -9.00 5.22 -4.12
N ASP A 18 -9.84 4.24 -4.49
CA ASP A 18 -9.57 2.81 -4.24
C ASP A 18 -8.78 2.11 -5.35
N HIS A 19 -8.66 2.72 -6.53
CA HIS A 19 -7.97 2.11 -7.68
C HIS A 19 -6.46 2.34 -7.73
N GLU A 20 -5.93 3.14 -6.81
CA GLU A 20 -4.53 3.54 -6.83
C GLU A 20 -3.68 2.82 -5.78
N ARG A 21 -4.31 1.97 -4.97
CA ARG A 21 -3.66 1.36 -3.81
C ARG A 21 -3.28 -0.09 -4.06
N THR A 22 -2.17 -0.51 -3.47
CA THR A 22 -1.77 -1.92 -3.49
C THR A 22 -2.78 -2.76 -2.69
N ASN A 23 -3.07 -3.98 -3.14
CA ASN A 23 -3.87 -4.91 -2.32
C ASN A 23 -3.17 -5.10 -0.97
N ILE A 24 -3.90 -4.86 0.12
CA ILE A 24 -3.35 -4.86 1.48
C ILE A 24 -2.62 -6.18 1.83
N PHE A 25 -3.12 -7.32 1.36
CA PHE A 25 -2.49 -8.62 1.64
C PHE A 25 -1.17 -8.80 0.88
N ILE A 26 -1.11 -8.35 -0.37
CA ILE A 26 0.13 -8.37 -1.16
C ILE A 26 1.16 -7.45 -0.52
N SER A 27 0.73 -6.26 -0.10
CA SER A 27 1.60 -5.31 0.59
C SER A 27 2.14 -5.90 1.89
N ILE A 28 1.28 -6.44 2.76
CA ILE A 28 1.71 -7.04 4.03
C ILE A 28 2.69 -8.20 3.80
N LEU A 29 2.40 -9.07 2.83
CA LEU A 29 3.25 -10.22 2.55
C LEU A 29 4.62 -9.76 2.04
N PHE A 30 4.66 -8.80 1.11
CA PHE A 30 5.90 -8.23 0.62
C PHE A 30 6.72 -7.57 1.74
N GLU A 31 6.08 -6.71 2.53
CA GLU A 31 6.73 -6.02 3.66
C GLU A 31 7.27 -7.04 4.67
N THR A 32 6.52 -8.11 4.96
CA THR A 32 6.96 -9.15 5.88
C THR A 32 8.21 -9.87 5.37
N PHE A 33 8.18 -10.38 4.13
CA PHE A 33 9.24 -11.22 3.60
C PHE A 33 10.49 -10.46 3.19
N PHE A 34 10.31 -9.27 2.61
CA PHE A 34 11.42 -8.53 2.01
C PHE A 34 11.90 -7.38 2.89
N VAL A 35 11.11 -6.91 3.85
CA VAL A 35 11.52 -5.80 4.74
C VAL A 35 11.76 -6.30 6.15
N ILE A 36 10.73 -6.83 6.80
CA ILE A 36 10.78 -7.21 8.22
C ILE A 36 11.78 -8.35 8.46
N ILE A 37 11.65 -9.46 7.71
CA ILE A 37 12.50 -10.65 7.93
C ILE A 37 14.00 -10.32 7.77
N PRO A 38 14.47 -9.64 6.70
CA PRO A 38 15.88 -9.29 6.58
C PRO A 38 16.42 -8.46 7.74
N PHE A 39 15.66 -7.47 8.23
CA PHE A 39 16.07 -6.69 9.41
C PHE A 39 16.09 -7.53 10.68
N LEU A 40 15.13 -8.44 10.88
CA LEU A 40 15.14 -9.36 12.01
C LEU A 40 16.34 -10.32 11.95
N VAL A 41 16.70 -10.81 10.77
CA VAL A 41 17.89 -11.66 10.58
C VAL A 41 19.16 -10.89 10.97
N ILE A 42 19.31 -9.65 10.52
CA ILE A 42 20.46 -8.80 10.90
C ILE A 42 20.48 -8.57 12.40
N TRP A 43 19.33 -8.23 12.99
CA TRP A 43 19.23 -7.98 14.42
C TRP A 43 19.56 -9.21 15.25
N ILE A 44 19.11 -10.41 14.87
CA ILE A 44 19.38 -11.65 15.61
C ILE A 44 20.83 -12.13 15.40
N CYS A 45 21.34 -12.11 14.16
CA CYS A 45 22.64 -12.69 13.84
C CYS A 45 23.84 -11.76 14.15
N ILE A 46 23.63 -10.44 14.09
CA ILE A 46 24.70 -9.43 14.15
C ILE A 46 24.31 -8.24 15.06
N GLY A 47 23.17 -8.30 15.75
CA GLY A 47 22.78 -7.23 16.68
C GLY A 47 23.55 -7.29 18.01
N PRO A 48 23.87 -6.13 18.61
CA PRO A 48 24.64 -6.06 19.86
C PRO A 48 23.86 -6.61 21.07
N PHE A 49 22.53 -6.59 21.07
CA PHE A 49 21.69 -7.08 22.18
C PHE A 49 21.91 -8.56 22.50
N TRP A 50 22.02 -9.40 21.48
CA TRP A 50 22.13 -10.86 21.64
C TRP A 50 23.51 -11.33 22.07
N ASN A 51 24.47 -10.41 22.18
CA ASN A 51 25.85 -10.71 22.55
C ASN A 51 26.08 -10.71 24.07
N LEU A 52 25.11 -10.26 24.86
CA LEU A 52 25.28 -9.99 26.30
C LEU A 52 24.83 -11.12 27.24
N SER A 53 24.09 -12.14 26.78
CA SER A 53 23.68 -13.25 27.65
C SER A 53 24.74 -14.33 27.74
N VAL A 54 25.83 -14.05 28.45
CA VAL A 54 26.98 -14.97 28.62
C VAL A 54 26.60 -16.31 29.30
N ASN A 55 25.40 -16.44 29.88
CA ASN A 55 24.93 -17.68 30.49
C ASN A 55 23.73 -18.37 29.78
N GLU A 56 23.01 -17.70 28.85
CA GLU A 56 21.90 -18.31 28.09
C GLU A 56 21.99 -18.13 26.55
N ALA A 57 22.95 -17.33 26.03
CA ALA A 57 23.12 -17.05 24.59
C ALA A 57 23.72 -18.21 23.78
N SER A 58 23.99 -19.37 24.39
CA SER A 58 24.48 -20.57 23.68
C SER A 58 23.50 -21.12 22.63
N ARG A 59 22.29 -20.56 22.50
CA ARG A 59 21.30 -20.99 21.50
C ARG A 59 21.43 -20.33 20.13
N PHE A 60 22.08 -19.18 20.01
CA PHE A 60 22.20 -18.47 18.72
C PHE A 60 23.63 -17.99 18.48
N LYS A 61 24.19 -18.34 17.32
CA LYS A 61 25.52 -17.90 16.91
C LYS A 61 25.46 -16.44 16.48
N ASN A 62 25.82 -15.54 17.40
CA ASN A 62 25.99 -14.10 17.12
C ASN A 62 27.40 -13.85 16.58
N TYR A 63 27.52 -13.09 15.49
CA TYR A 63 28.79 -12.76 14.85
C TYR A 63 29.28 -11.34 15.15
N TYR A 64 28.56 -10.57 15.97
CA TYR A 64 28.85 -9.15 16.23
C TYR A 64 30.27 -8.91 16.74
N ASP A 65 30.77 -9.72 17.69
CA ASP A 65 32.14 -9.57 18.22
C ASP A 65 33.23 -10.03 17.26
N ASN A 66 32.89 -10.83 16.25
CA ASN A 66 33.84 -11.29 15.24
C ASN A 66 34.02 -10.26 14.11
N LEU A 67 33.26 -9.16 14.12
CA LEU A 67 33.36 -8.13 13.08
C LEU A 67 34.43 -7.09 13.42
N PRO A 68 35.37 -6.81 12.48
CA PRO A 68 36.26 -5.67 12.62
C PRO A 68 35.44 -4.38 12.58
N ALA A 69 35.70 -3.40 13.45
CA ALA A 69 34.91 -2.16 13.50
C ALA A 69 33.37 -2.39 13.51
N ARG A 70 32.92 -3.35 14.34
CA ARG A 70 31.53 -3.85 14.46
C ARG A 70 30.42 -2.79 14.38
N GLU A 71 30.62 -1.62 14.98
CA GLU A 71 29.63 -0.53 14.98
C GLU A 71 29.43 0.06 13.58
N VAL A 72 30.53 0.34 12.87
CA VAL A 72 30.52 0.90 11.52
C VAL A 72 29.98 -0.11 10.52
N ILE A 73 30.43 -1.36 10.63
CA ILE A 73 29.96 -2.43 9.74
C ILE A 73 28.46 -2.68 9.94
N LEU A 74 27.96 -2.68 11.18
CA LEU A 74 26.53 -2.86 11.43
C LEU A 74 25.70 -1.74 10.81
N ILE A 75 26.12 -0.48 10.98
CA ILE A 75 25.45 0.67 10.33
C ILE A 75 25.46 0.50 8.81
N PHE A 76 26.59 0.12 8.23
CA PHE A 76 26.74 -0.07 6.79
C PHE A 76 25.87 -1.20 6.24
N ILE A 77 25.85 -2.38 6.89
CA ILE A 77 25.00 -3.51 6.50
C ILE A 77 23.52 -3.12 6.59
N THR A 78 23.12 -2.45 7.66
CA THR A 78 21.74 -2.02 7.88
C THR A 78 21.33 -1.00 6.81
N PHE A 79 22.23 -0.07 6.44
CA PHE A 79 22.00 0.88 5.36
C PHE A 79 21.92 0.21 3.97
N LEU A 80 22.82 -0.73 3.65
CA LEU A 80 22.75 -1.52 2.42
C LEU A 80 21.45 -2.31 2.32
N THR A 81 20.92 -2.78 3.46
CA THR A 81 19.63 -3.48 3.51
C THR A 81 18.49 -2.55 3.12
N ILE A 82 18.49 -1.28 3.56
CA ILE A 82 17.51 -0.29 3.10
C ILE A 82 17.59 -0.15 1.57
N LEU A 83 18.80 0.02 1.01
CA LEU A 83 18.98 0.17 -0.43
C LEU A 83 18.48 -1.06 -1.21
N PHE A 84 18.80 -2.25 -0.72
CA PHE A 84 18.35 -3.51 -1.30
C PHE A 84 16.82 -3.62 -1.29
N VAL A 85 16.19 -3.29 -0.17
CA VAL A 85 14.74 -3.32 0.00
C VAL A 85 14.05 -2.31 -0.93
N VAL A 86 14.57 -1.08 -1.02
CA VAL A 86 14.04 -0.06 -1.94
C VAL A 86 14.17 -0.52 -3.40
N LEU A 87 15.29 -1.16 -3.75
CA LEU A 87 15.50 -1.73 -5.08
C LEU A 87 14.49 -2.85 -5.39
N LEU A 88 14.26 -3.76 -4.44
CA LEU A 88 13.25 -4.82 -4.60
C LEU A 88 11.84 -4.26 -4.75
N ASN A 89 11.49 -3.21 -3.99
CA ASN A 89 10.21 -2.54 -4.16
C ASN A 89 10.13 -1.88 -5.55
N PHE A 90 11.21 -1.25 -6.03
CA PHE A 90 11.25 -0.69 -7.38
C PHE A 90 11.05 -1.74 -8.48
N ILE A 91 11.67 -2.92 -8.34
CA ILE A 91 11.46 -4.07 -9.23
C ILE A 91 9.99 -4.52 -9.17
N SER A 92 9.42 -4.66 -7.97
CA SER A 92 8.03 -5.10 -7.77
C SER A 92 7.01 -4.11 -8.32
N TYR A 93 7.28 -2.81 -8.21
CA TYR A 93 6.55 -1.74 -8.86
C TYR A 93 6.57 -1.87 -10.39
N TYR A 94 7.76 -2.08 -10.98
CA TYR A 94 7.88 -2.24 -12.44
C TYR A 94 7.17 -3.51 -12.95
N LEU A 95 7.20 -4.59 -12.18
CA LEU A 95 6.45 -5.83 -12.45
C LEU A 95 4.93 -5.69 -12.21
N LYS A 96 4.45 -4.51 -11.80
CA LYS A 96 3.04 -4.21 -11.49
C LYS A 96 2.47 -5.06 -10.35
N LEU A 97 3.32 -5.60 -9.48
CA LEU A 97 2.91 -6.34 -8.28
C LEU A 97 2.49 -5.39 -7.16
N GLN A 98 3.14 -4.22 -7.09
CA GLN A 98 2.86 -3.17 -6.11
C GLN A 98 2.58 -1.83 -6.81
N LYS A 99 1.78 -0.99 -6.16
CA LYS A 99 1.51 0.38 -6.57
C LYS A 99 2.49 1.34 -5.90
N GLU A 100 2.42 2.61 -6.30
CA GLU A 100 3.36 3.65 -5.88
C GLU A 100 3.31 3.89 -4.36
N ASP A 101 2.17 3.63 -3.71
CA ASP A 101 1.98 3.80 -2.27
C ASP A 101 2.89 2.91 -1.41
N SER A 102 3.29 1.75 -1.94
CA SER A 102 4.16 0.78 -1.26
C SER A 102 5.49 1.38 -0.81
N PHE A 103 6.08 2.32 -1.57
CA PHE A 103 7.35 2.97 -1.21
C PHE A 103 7.28 3.69 0.14
N THR A 104 6.13 4.26 0.48
CA THR A 104 5.91 4.92 1.77
C THR A 104 6.02 3.93 2.93
N PHE A 105 5.37 2.77 2.80
CA PHE A 105 5.41 1.75 3.84
C PHE A 105 6.79 1.11 3.96
N THR A 106 7.38 0.74 2.82
CA THR A 106 8.71 0.14 2.75
C THR A 106 9.76 1.02 3.40
N LEU A 107 9.80 2.32 3.08
CA LEU A 107 10.78 3.25 3.66
C LEU A 107 10.52 3.55 5.12
N ALA A 108 9.26 3.71 5.53
CA ALA A 108 8.90 3.93 6.92
C ALA A 108 9.34 2.75 7.80
N ILE A 109 9.01 1.52 7.40
CA ILE A 109 9.37 0.30 8.13
C ILE A 109 10.89 0.11 8.11
N SER A 110 11.54 0.30 6.96
CA SER A 110 13.00 0.14 6.83
C SER A 110 13.77 1.13 7.73
N LEU A 111 13.38 2.40 7.76
CA LEU A 111 14.03 3.39 8.62
C LEU A 111 13.69 3.19 10.10
N MET A 112 12.50 2.68 10.42
CA MET A 112 12.15 2.27 11.77
C MET A 112 13.08 1.15 12.27
N PHE A 113 13.30 0.10 11.47
CA PHE A 113 14.22 -0.98 11.82
C PHE A 113 15.69 -0.55 11.82
N PHE A 114 16.08 0.32 10.89
CA PHE A 114 17.42 0.93 10.91
C PHE A 114 17.67 1.66 12.22
N SER A 115 16.73 2.54 12.63
CA SER A 115 16.80 3.24 13.91
C SER A 115 16.83 2.26 15.07
N PHE A 116 16.00 1.22 15.05
CA PHE A 116 15.98 0.20 16.10
C PHE A 116 17.32 -0.53 16.28
N ILE A 117 17.98 -0.94 15.19
CA ILE A 117 19.25 -1.69 15.20
C ILE A 117 20.45 -0.78 15.47
N VAL A 118 20.48 0.42 14.89
CA VAL A 118 21.60 1.36 15.07
C VAL A 118 21.58 1.97 16.46
N ASN A 119 20.39 2.28 17.01
CA ASN A 119 20.31 2.79 18.37
C ASN A 119 20.74 1.76 19.42
N ASP A 120 20.57 0.49 19.11
CA ASP A 120 21.08 -0.62 19.91
C ASP A 120 22.60 -0.53 20.13
N ILE A 121 23.39 0.10 19.24
CA ILE A 121 24.85 0.21 19.40
C ILE A 121 25.25 1.04 20.63
N TRP A 122 24.59 2.19 20.84
CA TRP A 122 24.99 3.16 21.85
C TRP A 122 24.13 3.09 23.10
N ILE A 123 22.88 2.64 22.99
CA ILE A 123 21.94 2.56 24.11
C ILE A 123 22.50 1.69 25.25
N PHE A 124 23.19 0.59 24.95
CA PHE A 124 23.79 -0.26 25.99
C PHE A 124 24.93 0.42 26.77
N LYS A 125 25.51 1.49 26.23
CA LYS A 125 26.59 2.24 26.91
C LYS A 125 26.05 3.26 27.91
N VAL A 126 24.75 3.55 27.88
CA VAL A 126 24.11 4.53 28.76
C VAL A 126 23.37 3.77 29.87
N SER A 127 23.69 4.06 31.13
CA SER A 127 23.03 3.43 32.29
C SER A 127 21.87 4.31 32.80
N MET A 128 20.84 4.52 31.98
CA MET A 128 19.66 5.31 32.37
C MET A 128 18.37 4.48 32.33
N SER A 129 17.58 4.56 33.40
CA SER A 129 16.28 3.89 33.50
C SER A 129 15.24 4.35 32.45
N PHE A 130 15.47 5.50 31.79
CA PHE A 130 14.58 6.11 30.78
C PHE A 130 14.95 5.80 29.32
N ILE A 131 15.79 4.81 29.08
CA ILE A 131 16.30 4.49 27.74
C ILE A 131 15.24 3.96 26.78
N TRP A 132 14.31 3.13 27.27
CA TRP A 132 13.29 2.50 26.42
C TRP A 132 12.35 3.53 25.76
N PRO A 133 11.80 4.51 26.48
CA PRO A 133 11.05 5.60 25.85
C PRO A 133 11.83 6.38 24.79
N VAL A 134 13.11 6.69 25.04
CA VAL A 134 13.95 7.42 24.07
C VAL A 134 14.17 6.60 22.80
N ARG A 135 14.44 5.30 22.95
CA ARG A 135 14.57 4.37 21.81
C ARG A 135 13.32 4.38 20.95
N LEU A 136 12.16 4.27 21.59
CA LEU A 136 10.87 4.19 20.91
C LEU A 136 10.54 5.53 20.21
N ALA A 137 10.86 6.66 20.84
CA ALA A 137 10.74 7.98 20.23
C ALA A 137 11.64 8.12 18.98
N LEU A 138 12.91 7.69 19.04
CA LEU A 138 13.82 7.71 17.90
C LEU A 138 13.34 6.80 16.76
N MET A 139 12.76 5.64 17.06
CA MET A 139 12.14 4.79 16.04
C MET A 139 11.02 5.52 15.31
N PHE A 140 10.13 6.19 16.03
CA PHE A 140 9.04 6.95 15.43
C PHE A 140 9.54 8.15 14.60
N ILE A 141 10.58 8.85 15.06
CA ILE A 141 11.19 9.95 14.31
C ILE A 141 11.72 9.46 12.96
N PHE A 142 12.45 8.34 12.94
CA PHE A 142 12.96 7.76 11.70
C PHE A 142 11.85 7.21 10.81
N ALA A 143 10.82 6.57 11.40
CA ALA A 143 9.65 6.14 10.65
C ALA A 143 8.95 7.34 9.98
N PHE A 144 8.82 8.46 10.69
CA PHE A 144 8.26 9.70 10.15
C PHE A 144 9.09 10.25 8.97
N PHE A 145 10.41 10.28 9.09
CA PHE A 145 11.28 10.63 7.95
C PHE A 145 11.10 9.68 6.77
N GLY A 146 10.94 8.38 7.02
CA GLY A 146 10.64 7.40 5.97
C GLY A 146 9.32 7.64 5.28
N ILE A 147 8.28 8.01 6.03
CA ILE A 147 6.99 8.41 5.48
C ILE A 147 7.18 9.64 4.59
N LEU A 148 7.88 10.68 5.04
CA LEU A 148 8.09 11.90 4.25
C LEU A 148 8.80 11.62 2.92
N ILE A 149 9.91 10.88 2.97
CA ILE A 149 10.68 10.51 1.76
C ILE A 149 9.83 9.62 0.85
N GLY A 150 9.13 8.66 1.43
CA GLY A 150 8.28 7.74 0.67
C GLY A 150 7.09 8.42 0.01
N VAL A 151 6.44 9.37 0.67
CA VAL A 151 5.38 10.20 0.08
C VAL A 151 5.92 11.02 -1.08
N PHE A 152 7.12 11.59 -0.96
CA PHE A 152 7.76 12.32 -2.05
C PHE A 152 7.98 11.41 -3.29
N ILE A 153 8.56 10.22 -3.10
CA ILE A 153 8.77 9.24 -4.17
C ILE A 153 7.43 8.79 -4.79
N THR A 154 6.45 8.47 -3.94
CA THR A 154 5.10 8.06 -4.36
C THR A 154 4.46 9.12 -5.23
N THR A 155 4.53 10.39 -4.82
CA THR A 155 3.98 11.53 -5.55
C THR A 155 4.68 11.72 -6.88
N PHE A 156 6.01 11.62 -6.90
CA PHE A 156 6.80 11.74 -8.11
C PHE A 156 6.46 10.64 -9.14
N LEU A 157 6.40 9.38 -8.71
CA LEU A 157 6.04 8.26 -9.58
C LEU A 157 4.61 8.39 -10.11
N ARG A 158 3.68 8.78 -9.25
CA ARG A 158 2.28 8.99 -9.61
C ARG A 158 2.11 10.12 -10.63
N ASN A 159 2.81 11.23 -10.45
CA ASN A 159 2.81 12.33 -11.43
C ASN A 159 3.36 11.89 -12.78
N ARG A 160 4.47 11.13 -12.80
CA ARG A 160 5.00 10.57 -14.06
C ARG A 160 4.02 9.64 -14.75
N ARG A 161 3.31 8.80 -13.99
CA ARG A 161 2.27 7.92 -14.53
C ARG A 161 1.14 8.72 -15.18
N PHE A 162 0.67 9.77 -14.51
CA PHE A 162 -0.39 10.63 -15.03
C PHE A 162 0.01 11.34 -16.33
N LEU A 163 1.26 11.83 -16.43
CA LEU A 163 1.75 12.42 -17.67
C LEU A 163 1.73 11.42 -18.85
N ILE A 164 2.16 10.17 -18.60
CA ILE A 164 2.16 9.12 -19.63
C ILE A 164 0.72 8.76 -20.04
N GLU A 165 -0.20 8.67 -19.07
CA GLU A 165 -1.61 8.38 -19.32
C GLU A 165 -2.27 9.48 -20.18
N GLU A 166 -2.02 10.76 -19.87
CA GLU A 166 -2.55 11.88 -20.66
C GLU A 166 -1.98 11.93 -22.09
N GLU A 167 -0.70 11.59 -22.27
CA GLU A 167 -0.08 11.48 -23.59
C GLU A 167 -0.65 10.33 -24.42
N ASP A 168 -0.85 9.16 -23.79
CA ASP A 168 -1.45 8.00 -24.43
C ASP A 168 -2.92 8.24 -24.79
N GLU A 169 -3.65 9.00 -23.97
CA GLU A 169 -5.04 9.38 -24.25
C GLU A 169 -5.13 10.35 -25.44
N LYS A 170 -4.30 11.39 -25.47
CA LYS A 170 -4.21 12.30 -26.63
C LYS A 170 -3.86 11.54 -27.89
N PHE A 171 -2.88 10.63 -27.80
CA PHE A 171 -2.51 9.77 -28.92
C PHE A 171 -3.68 8.91 -29.41
N PHE A 172 -4.48 8.34 -28.51
CA PHE A 172 -5.66 7.56 -28.86
C PHE A 172 -6.70 8.42 -29.61
N ILE A 173 -7.08 9.58 -29.06
CA ILE A 173 -8.09 10.47 -29.65
C ILE A 173 -7.68 10.93 -31.06
N GLU A 174 -6.42 11.32 -31.24
CA GLU A 174 -5.91 11.83 -32.51
C GLU A 174 -5.78 10.76 -33.60
N ASN A 175 -5.61 9.49 -33.22
CA ASN A 175 -5.28 8.42 -34.15
C ASN A 175 -6.37 7.36 -34.32
N TYR A 176 -7.43 7.37 -33.50
CA TYR A 176 -8.52 6.40 -33.54
C TYR A 176 -9.19 6.27 -34.93
N ASN A 177 -9.26 7.37 -35.68
CA ASN A 177 -9.89 7.41 -37.01
C ASN A 177 -8.89 7.48 -38.17
N LYS A 178 -7.57 7.44 -37.92
CA LYS A 178 -6.57 7.50 -39.00
C LYS A 178 -6.39 6.14 -39.65
N LYS A 179 -6.50 6.10 -40.99
CA LYS A 179 -6.38 4.87 -41.79
C LYS A 179 -4.94 4.41 -42.04
N ASN A 180 -3.95 5.29 -41.86
CA ASN A 180 -2.54 5.00 -42.12
C ASN A 180 -1.74 5.20 -40.83
N LEU A 181 -1.63 4.13 -40.04
CA LEU A 181 -0.79 4.07 -38.83
C LEU A 181 0.38 3.12 -39.10
N THR A 182 1.56 3.46 -38.60
CA THR A 182 2.70 2.55 -38.58
C THR A 182 2.42 1.36 -37.64
N GLN A 183 3.15 0.25 -37.80
CA GLN A 183 2.97 -0.92 -36.92
C GLN A 183 3.22 -0.62 -35.43
N GLN A 184 4.09 0.34 -35.12
CA GLN A 184 4.35 0.76 -33.73
C GLN A 184 3.17 1.55 -33.17
N GLU A 185 2.60 2.45 -33.97
CA GLU A 185 1.42 3.24 -33.61
C GLU A 185 0.18 2.36 -33.43
N LEU A 186 0.00 1.34 -34.26
CA LEU A 186 -1.07 0.35 -34.11
C LEU A 186 -0.97 -0.40 -32.78
N LYS A 187 0.23 -0.87 -32.40
CA LYS A 187 0.44 -1.54 -31.10
C LYS A 187 0.19 -0.61 -29.90
N ARG A 188 0.53 0.67 -30.02
CA ARG A 188 0.26 1.68 -28.98
C ARG A 188 -1.25 1.94 -28.89
N LEU A 189 -1.92 2.05 -30.03
CA LEU A 189 -3.38 2.23 -30.12
C LEU A 189 -4.14 1.04 -29.54
N GLU A 190 -3.72 -0.20 -29.81
CA GLU A 190 -4.32 -1.41 -29.23
C GLU A 190 -4.20 -1.44 -27.70
N LYS A 191 -3.03 -1.06 -27.16
CA LYS A 191 -2.82 -0.96 -25.71
C LYS A 191 -3.71 0.12 -25.09
N ALA A 192 -3.78 1.29 -25.71
CA ALA A 192 -4.65 2.38 -25.26
C ALA A 192 -6.13 1.98 -25.32
N ASN A 193 -6.55 1.29 -26.38
CA ASN A 193 -7.93 0.82 -26.55
C ASN A 193 -8.29 -0.26 -25.51
N LYS A 194 -7.37 -1.19 -25.23
CA LYS A 194 -7.55 -2.18 -24.16
C LYS A 194 -7.68 -1.51 -22.81
N PHE A 195 -6.84 -0.53 -22.50
CA PHE A 195 -6.92 0.24 -21.26
C PHE A 195 -8.27 0.97 -21.15
N HIS A 196 -8.74 1.59 -22.23
CA HIS A 196 -10.03 2.27 -22.27
C HIS A 196 -11.20 1.30 -22.03
N ASN A 197 -11.17 0.13 -22.66
CA ASN A 197 -12.18 -0.91 -22.45
C ASN A 197 -12.17 -1.47 -21.02
N ASP A 198 -10.98 -1.69 -20.44
CA ASP A 198 -10.84 -2.14 -19.05
C ASP A 198 -11.45 -1.11 -18.06
N ILE A 199 -11.32 0.19 -18.36
CA ILE A 199 -11.96 1.26 -17.57
C ILE A 199 -13.48 1.20 -17.70
N ILE A 200 -14.01 1.11 -18.92
CA ILE A 200 -15.45 1.05 -19.18
C ILE A 200 -16.07 -0.19 -18.51
N GLU A 201 -15.47 -1.36 -18.69
CA GLU A 201 -15.98 -2.60 -18.11
C GLU A 201 -16.01 -2.53 -16.57
N LYS A 202 -14.97 -1.96 -15.96
CA LYS A 202 -14.95 -1.76 -14.51
C LYS A 202 -16.01 -0.77 -14.04
N ASN A 203 -16.22 0.33 -14.74
CA ASN A 203 -17.28 1.29 -14.41
C ASN A 203 -18.66 0.63 -14.45
N ASN A 204 -18.93 -0.15 -15.49
CA ASN A 204 -20.17 -0.90 -15.58
C ASN A 204 -20.33 -1.85 -14.37
N ARG A 205 -19.25 -2.50 -13.92
CA ARG A 205 -19.28 -3.33 -12.69
C ARG A 205 -19.57 -2.50 -11.43
N TYR A 206 -18.99 -1.30 -11.31
CA TYR A 206 -19.26 -0.41 -10.18
C TYR A 206 -20.70 0.10 -10.16
N GLU A 207 -21.23 0.52 -11.30
CA GLU A 207 -22.63 0.96 -11.42
C GLU A 207 -23.59 -0.18 -11.07
N LEU A 208 -23.32 -1.39 -11.56
CA LEU A 208 -24.07 -2.60 -11.17
C LEU A 208 -24.00 -2.87 -9.67
N MET A 209 -22.83 -2.68 -9.04
CA MET A 209 -22.66 -2.88 -7.61
C MET A 209 -23.45 -1.84 -6.79
N ILE A 210 -23.42 -0.56 -7.21
CA ILE A 210 -24.21 0.51 -6.59
C ILE A 210 -25.71 0.20 -6.70
N MET A 211 -26.19 -0.15 -7.89
CA MET A 211 -27.59 -0.56 -8.08
C MET A 211 -27.98 -1.75 -7.20
N GLN A 212 -27.09 -2.74 -7.03
CA GLN A 212 -27.33 -3.87 -6.13
C GLN A 212 -27.39 -3.44 -4.66
N PHE A 213 -26.54 -2.50 -4.24
CA PHE A 213 -26.56 -1.95 -2.89
C PHE A 213 -27.82 -1.14 -2.62
N ASP A 214 -28.22 -0.27 -3.55
CA ASP A 214 -29.43 0.55 -3.43
C ASP A 214 -30.67 -0.33 -3.36
N ASN A 215 -30.79 -1.34 -4.24
CA ASN A 215 -31.86 -2.32 -4.18
C ASN A 215 -31.89 -3.09 -2.84
N LYS A 216 -30.72 -3.50 -2.32
CA LYS A 216 -30.62 -4.15 -0.99
C LYS A 216 -31.03 -3.20 0.14
N TYR A 217 -30.69 -1.91 0.03
CA TYR A 217 -31.05 -0.91 1.01
C TYR A 217 -32.56 -0.62 1.01
N GLU A 218 -33.16 -0.46 -0.17
CA GLU A 218 -34.61 -0.25 -0.33
C GLU A 218 -35.42 -1.44 0.16
N THR A 219 -34.99 -2.66 -0.15
CA THR A 219 -35.60 -3.90 0.37
C THR A 219 -35.44 -4.01 1.89
N PHE A 220 -34.30 -3.62 2.45
CA PHE A 220 -34.11 -3.58 3.91
C PHE A 220 -35.06 -2.56 4.59
N VAL A 221 -35.17 -1.35 4.03
CA VAL A 221 -36.03 -0.28 4.56
C VAL A 221 -37.51 -0.66 4.47
N SER A 222 -37.95 -1.20 3.33
CA SER A 222 -39.33 -1.67 3.14
C SER A 222 -39.67 -2.81 4.09
N ASN A 223 -38.80 -3.81 4.24
CA ASN A 223 -38.96 -4.89 5.20
C ASN A 223 -39.03 -4.39 6.64
N LYS A 224 -38.22 -3.40 7.01
CA LYS A 224 -38.25 -2.77 8.34
C LYS A 224 -39.56 -2.02 8.58
N LYS A 225 -40.09 -1.31 7.57
CA LYS A 225 -41.42 -0.65 7.63
C LYS A 225 -42.53 -1.69 7.77
N LEU A 226 -42.49 -2.76 6.99
CA LEU A 226 -43.48 -3.84 7.02
C LEU A 226 -43.51 -4.54 8.39
N LYS A 227 -42.34 -4.86 8.96
CA LYS A 227 -42.23 -5.41 10.33
C LYS A 227 -42.87 -4.48 11.36
N LYS A 228 -42.57 -3.17 11.31
CA LYS A 228 -43.18 -2.17 12.20
C LYS A 228 -44.71 -2.08 12.05
N MET A 229 -45.24 -2.16 10.83
CA MET A 229 -46.68 -2.16 10.59
C MET A 229 -47.33 -3.43 11.15
N ASN A 230 -46.76 -4.60 10.89
CA ASN A 230 -47.25 -5.88 11.39
C ASN A 230 -47.21 -5.95 12.93
N GLU A 231 -46.20 -5.39 13.57
CA GLU A 231 -46.13 -5.27 15.04
C GLU A 231 -47.21 -4.34 15.60
N LYS A 232 -47.48 -3.20 14.95
CA LYS A 232 -48.58 -2.29 15.33
C LYS A 232 -49.92 -2.99 15.19
N GLU A 233 -50.14 -3.73 14.11
CA GLU A 233 -51.40 -4.45 13.86
C GLU A 233 -51.60 -5.59 14.86
N LYS A 234 -50.56 -6.38 15.17
CA LYS A 234 -50.60 -7.39 16.24
C LYS A 234 -50.96 -6.77 17.60
N LYS A 235 -50.37 -5.63 17.95
CA LYS A 235 -50.70 -4.90 19.19
C LYS A 235 -52.17 -4.45 19.21
N LEU A 236 -52.72 -4.01 18.08
CA LEU A 236 -54.12 -3.61 17.97
C LEU A 236 -55.08 -4.81 18.09
N ARG A 237 -54.78 -5.93 17.42
CA ARG A 237 -55.58 -7.17 17.51
C ARG A 237 -55.59 -7.73 18.93
N ASN A 238 -54.43 -7.75 19.60
CA ASN A 238 -54.33 -8.20 21.00
C ASN A 238 -55.08 -7.28 21.99
N LYS A 239 -55.20 -5.98 21.69
CA LYS A 239 -56.02 -5.06 22.49
C LYS A 239 -57.52 -5.27 22.29
N LYS A 240 -57.96 -5.60 21.06
CA LYS A 240 -59.38 -5.88 20.76
C LYS A 240 -59.85 -7.21 21.35
N ASN A 241 -59.02 -8.25 21.34
CA ASN A 241 -59.37 -9.56 21.93
C ASN A 241 -59.36 -9.59 23.46
N LYS A 242 -58.91 -8.52 24.13
CA LYS A 242 -58.93 -8.38 25.61
C LYS A 242 -60.11 -7.53 26.12
N LYS A 243 -60.93 -6.99 25.24
CA LYS A 243 -62.21 -6.35 25.55
C LYS A 243 -63.34 -7.31 25.22
#